data_AF-A0A147IL74-F1
#
_entry.id   AF-A0A147IL74-F1
#
_cell.length_a   1.000
_cell.length_b   1.000
_cell.length_c   1.000
_cell.angle_alpha   90.00
_cell.angle_beta   90.00
_cell.angle_gamma   90.00
#
_symmetry.space_group_name_H-M   'P 1'
#
loop_
_entity.id
_entity.type
_entity.pdbx_description
1 polymer ?
#
loop_
_entity_poly.entity_id
_entity_poly.type
_entity_poly.pdbx_seq_one_letter_code
_entity_poly.pdbx_strand_id
1 'polypeptide(L)'
;MVRQDHEKRISSADIGAILRAAREGIGGYFNPDLFADPAFDMLLFVFLEEEAGRSVETSACYRASGVPRTTAVRWINMLVSMGMFHSTPHPTDRRLALLSLGEGTRASVRQWLEGLRPLVERIAMRPAMATKPVADG
;
A
#
# COMPACT_ATOMS: atom_id res chain seq x y z
N MET A 1 -3.81 -31.63 23.37
CA MET A 1 -2.67 -31.27 22.51
C MET A 1 -2.98 -29.90 21.93
N VAL A 2 -2.18 -28.90 22.32
CA VAL A 2 -2.48 -27.47 22.23
C VAL A 2 -2.67 -27.04 20.77
N ARG A 3 -3.89 -26.66 20.40
CA ARG A 3 -4.14 -25.86 19.18
C ARG A 3 -3.78 -24.44 19.60
N GLN A 4 -2.54 -24.02 19.31
CA GLN A 4 -2.15 -22.64 19.52
C GLN A 4 -2.97 -21.79 18.54
N ASP A 5 -4.03 -21.17 19.04
CA ASP A 5 -4.60 -19.96 18.45
C ASP A 5 -3.50 -18.89 18.56
N HIS A 6 -2.59 -18.86 17.58
CA HIS A 6 -1.79 -17.68 17.32
C HIS A 6 -2.77 -16.59 16.91
N GLU A 7 -3.19 -15.78 17.88
CA GLU A 7 -3.82 -14.49 17.68
C GLU A 7 -3.03 -13.78 16.57
N LYS A 8 -3.60 -13.74 15.36
CA LYS A 8 -2.82 -13.49 14.15
C LYS A 8 -2.41 -12.01 14.18
N ARG A 9 -1.15 -11.77 14.55
CA ARG A 9 -0.57 -10.43 14.61
C ARG A 9 -0.77 -9.72 13.26
N ILE A 10 -1.23 -8.46 13.27
CA ILE A 10 -1.57 -7.66 12.07
C ILE A 10 -0.35 -7.55 11.14
N SER A 11 -0.28 -8.20 9.99
CA SER A 11 0.95 -8.19 9.16
C SER A 11 1.34 -6.79 8.65
N SER A 12 2.59 -6.60 8.20
CA SER A 12 3.00 -5.36 7.52
C SER A 12 2.12 -5.08 6.28
N ALA A 13 1.69 -6.12 5.57
CA ALA A 13 0.75 -6.00 4.46
C ALA A 13 -0.62 -5.48 4.92
N ASP A 14 -1.14 -5.96 6.07
CA ASP A 14 -2.41 -5.47 6.63
C ASP A 14 -2.31 -3.97 6.99
N ILE A 15 -1.20 -3.56 7.60
CA ILE A 15 -0.94 -2.14 7.91
C ILE A 15 -0.85 -1.31 6.63
N GLY A 16 -0.14 -1.82 5.62
CA GLY A 16 -0.05 -1.15 4.32
C GLY A 16 -1.41 -1.01 3.64
N ALA A 17 -2.26 -2.04 3.71
CA ALA A 17 -3.62 -1.99 3.18
C ALA A 17 -4.48 -0.95 3.90
N ILE A 18 -4.36 -0.83 5.24
CA ILE A 18 -5.03 0.21 6.02
C ILE A 18 -4.59 1.61 5.59
N LEU A 19 -3.28 1.84 5.43
CA LEU A 19 -2.76 3.14 4.98
C LEU A 19 -3.21 3.50 3.56
N ARG A 20 -3.19 2.53 2.64
CA ARG A 20 -3.67 2.72 1.27
C ARG A 20 -5.14 3.10 1.26
N ALA A 21 -5.97 2.36 1.99
CA ALA A 21 -7.41 2.65 2.11
C ALA A 21 -7.69 4.02 2.73
N ALA A 22 -6.93 4.41 3.77
CA ALA A 22 -7.06 5.72 4.40
C ALA A 22 -6.75 6.86 3.42
N ARG A 23 -5.74 6.70 2.56
CA ARG A 23 -5.39 7.69 1.53
C ARG A 23 -6.42 7.75 0.41
N GLU A 24 -6.86 6.60 -0.11
CA GLU A 24 -7.90 6.53 -1.14
C GLU A 24 -9.22 7.15 -0.66
N GLY A 25 -9.54 6.99 0.63
CA GLY A 25 -10.72 7.58 1.26
C GLY A 25 -10.79 9.11 1.21
N ILE A 26 -9.66 9.81 1.08
CA ILE A 26 -9.61 11.29 0.99
C ILE A 26 -10.42 11.78 -0.22
N GLY A 27 -10.39 11.04 -1.33
CA GLY A 27 -11.12 11.39 -2.56
C GLY A 27 -12.65 11.37 -2.40
N GLY A 28 -13.18 10.75 -1.33
CA GLY A 28 -14.60 10.82 -0.98
C GLY A 28 -15.02 12.15 -0.34
N TYR A 29 -14.07 12.95 0.13
CA TYR A 29 -14.32 14.19 0.88
C TYR A 29 -13.73 15.43 0.23
N PHE A 30 -12.64 15.29 -0.53
CA PHE A 30 -11.92 16.39 -1.15
C PHE A 30 -11.58 16.07 -2.60
N ASN A 31 -11.16 17.10 -3.36
CA ASN A 31 -10.64 16.88 -4.71
C ASN A 31 -9.36 16.01 -4.64
N PRO A 32 -9.36 14.78 -5.20
CA PRO A 32 -8.24 13.86 -5.11
C PRO A 32 -6.95 14.40 -5.76
N ASP A 33 -7.07 15.29 -6.75
CA ASP A 33 -5.91 15.87 -7.44
C ASP A 33 -5.00 16.68 -6.51
N LEU A 34 -5.52 17.17 -5.37
CA LEU A 34 -4.76 17.92 -4.37
C LEU A 34 -3.95 17.03 -3.42
N PHE A 35 -4.22 15.73 -3.40
CA PHE A 35 -3.66 14.79 -2.42
C PHE A 35 -2.93 13.60 -3.06
N ALA A 36 -2.74 13.62 -4.38
CA ALA A 36 -1.97 12.61 -5.09
C ALA A 36 -0.51 12.61 -4.65
N ASP A 37 0.01 11.45 -4.22
CA ASP A 37 1.44 11.23 -3.99
C ASP A 37 1.88 10.01 -4.82
N PRO A 38 2.11 10.19 -6.12
CA PRO A 38 2.27 9.08 -7.04
C PRO A 38 3.44 8.15 -6.68
N ALA A 39 4.52 8.67 -6.10
CA ALA A 39 5.63 7.84 -5.66
C ALA A 39 5.23 6.93 -4.50
N PHE A 40 4.60 7.51 -3.47
CA PHE A 40 4.14 6.78 -2.31
C PHE A 40 3.05 5.76 -2.69
N ASP A 41 2.08 6.18 -3.48
CA ASP A 41 0.92 5.37 -3.84
C ASP A 41 1.34 4.16 -4.71
N MET A 42 2.28 4.35 -5.65
CA MET A 42 2.90 3.24 -6.38
C MET A 42 3.74 2.34 -5.47
N LEU A 43 4.56 2.89 -4.58
CA LEU A 43 5.43 2.14 -3.67
C LEU A 43 4.61 1.18 -2.81
N LEU A 44 3.52 1.68 -2.22
CA LEU A 44 2.64 0.89 -1.37
C LEU A 44 1.85 -0.13 -2.18
N PHE A 45 1.39 0.24 -3.39
CA PHE A 45 0.71 -0.69 -4.28
C PHE A 45 1.61 -1.88 -4.68
N VAL A 46 2.84 -1.61 -5.16
CA VAL A 46 3.76 -2.68 -5.56
C VAL A 46 4.12 -3.56 -4.36
N PHE A 47 4.39 -2.97 -3.20
CA PHE A 47 4.65 -3.72 -1.97
C PHE A 47 3.52 -4.71 -1.66
N LEU A 48 2.26 -4.27 -1.69
CA LEU A 48 1.10 -5.10 -1.34
C LEU A 48 0.84 -6.22 -2.36
N GLU A 49 1.05 -5.94 -3.64
CA GLU A 49 0.93 -6.95 -4.70
C GLU A 49 2.00 -8.04 -4.55
N GLU A 50 3.24 -7.66 -4.26
CA GLU A 50 4.34 -8.59 -4.05
C GLU A 50 4.17 -9.42 -2.77
N GLU A 51 3.71 -8.82 -1.66
CA GLU A 51 3.37 -9.56 -0.44
C GLU A 51 2.25 -10.59 -0.68
N ALA A 52 1.39 -10.34 -1.68
CA ALA A 52 0.36 -11.28 -2.10
C ALA A 52 0.83 -12.25 -3.20
N GLY A 53 2.12 -12.27 -3.54
CA GLY A 53 2.72 -13.16 -4.53
C GLY A 53 2.32 -12.84 -5.97
N ARG A 54 1.88 -11.60 -6.25
CA ARG A 54 1.45 -11.17 -7.59
C ARG A 54 2.51 -10.31 -8.26
N SER A 55 2.68 -10.52 -9.57
CA SER A 55 3.50 -9.64 -10.42
C SER A 55 2.74 -8.36 -10.74
N VAL A 56 3.44 -7.23 -10.78
CA VAL A 56 2.83 -5.94 -11.09
C VAL A 56 3.14 -5.51 -12.51
N GLU A 57 2.12 -5.34 -13.33
CA GLU A 57 2.31 -4.65 -14.61
C GLU A 57 2.43 -3.14 -14.42
N THR A 58 3.25 -2.50 -15.28
CA THR A 58 3.39 -1.04 -15.32
C THR A 58 2.03 -0.34 -15.51
N SER A 59 1.10 -0.97 -16.23
CA SER A 59 -0.26 -0.48 -16.47
C SER A 59 -1.09 -0.34 -15.19
N ALA A 60 -0.89 -1.26 -14.22
CA ALA A 60 -1.54 -1.23 -12.92
C ALA A 60 -0.97 -0.13 -12.04
N CYS A 61 0.36 0.09 -12.09
CA CYS A 61 0.99 1.23 -11.41
C CYS A 61 0.47 2.59 -11.91
N TYR A 62 0.15 2.74 -13.20
CA TYR A 62 -0.46 3.99 -13.69
C TYR A 62 -1.77 4.28 -12.97
N ARG A 63 -2.62 3.28 -12.78
CA ARG A 63 -3.89 3.44 -12.06
C ARG A 63 -3.68 3.74 -10.59
N ALA A 64 -2.75 3.02 -9.95
CA ALA A 64 -2.42 3.21 -8.54
C ALA A 64 -1.85 4.61 -8.23
N SER A 65 -1.20 5.25 -9.21
CA SER A 65 -0.54 6.54 -9.00
C SER A 65 -1.44 7.74 -8.81
N GLY A 66 -2.73 7.64 -9.15
CA GLY A 66 -3.67 8.76 -9.07
C GLY A 66 -3.39 9.93 -10.02
N VAL A 67 -2.43 9.81 -10.96
CA VAL A 67 -2.04 10.89 -11.89
C VAL A 67 -2.15 10.46 -13.36
N PRO A 68 -2.19 11.41 -14.32
CA PRO A 68 -2.18 11.08 -15.73
C PRO A 68 -1.00 10.18 -16.14
N ARG A 69 -1.21 9.30 -17.12
CA ARG A 69 -0.24 8.28 -17.56
C ARG A 69 1.16 8.84 -17.82
N THR A 70 1.28 9.96 -18.51
CA THR A 70 2.59 10.56 -18.85
C THR A 70 3.35 11.00 -17.60
N THR A 71 2.64 11.47 -16.57
CA THR A 71 3.20 11.79 -15.25
C THR A 71 3.61 10.52 -14.52
N ALA A 72 2.77 9.48 -14.52
CA ALA A 72 3.08 8.19 -13.90
C ALA A 72 4.35 7.55 -14.49
N VAL A 73 4.52 7.58 -15.82
CA VAL A 73 5.74 7.08 -16.48
C VAL A 73 6.99 7.82 -16.01
N ARG A 74 6.92 9.14 -15.82
CA ARG A 74 8.07 9.92 -15.30
C ARG A 74 8.45 9.48 -13.89
N TRP A 75 7.46 9.27 -13.01
CA TRP A 75 7.70 8.78 -11.65
C TRP A 75 8.31 7.38 -11.63
N ILE A 76 7.79 6.45 -12.43
CA ILE A 76 8.33 5.09 -12.52
C ILE A 76 9.78 5.13 -13.00
N ASN A 77 10.09 5.89 -14.05
CA ASN A 77 11.46 6.02 -14.53
C ASN A 77 12.40 6.60 -13.46
N MET A 78 11.93 7.58 -12.70
CA MET A 78 12.70 8.16 -11.60
C MET A 78 12.93 7.15 -10.48
N LEU A 79 11.90 6.43 -10.03
CA LEU A 79 12.00 5.38 -8.99
C LEU A 79 12.93 4.24 -9.43
N VAL A 80 12.89 3.86 -10.71
CA VAL A 80 13.83 2.89 -11.30
C VAL A 80 15.26 3.44 -11.30
N SER A 81 15.46 4.69 -11.69
CA SER A 81 16.80 5.30 -11.70
C SER A 81 17.43 5.41 -10.30
N MET A 82 16.61 5.50 -9.26
CA MET A 82 17.04 5.50 -7.85
C MET A 82 17.23 4.10 -7.28
N GLY A 83 17.02 3.03 -8.06
CA GLY A 83 17.08 1.65 -7.59
C GLY A 83 15.94 1.27 -6.64
N MET A 84 14.91 2.10 -6.55
CA MET A 84 13.75 1.81 -5.71
C MET A 84 12.86 0.75 -6.35
N PHE A 85 12.69 0.84 -7.68
CA PHE A 85 11.94 -0.11 -8.49
C PHE A 85 12.88 -0.81 -9.48
N HIS A 86 12.53 -2.02 -9.89
CA HIS A 86 13.09 -2.69 -11.05
C HIS A 86 12.00 -2.88 -12.10
N SER A 87 12.36 -2.67 -13.37
CA SER A 87 11.48 -2.94 -14.52
C SER A 87 12.06 -4.04 -15.38
N THR A 88 11.28 -5.08 -15.63
CA THR A 88 11.66 -6.21 -16.49
C THR A 88 10.66 -6.37 -17.63
N PRO A 89 11.08 -6.80 -18.83
CA PRO A 89 10.15 -7.10 -19.91
C PRO A 89 9.18 -8.21 -19.51
N HIS A 90 7.91 -8.10 -19.91
CA HIS A 90 6.95 -9.19 -19.68
C HIS A 90 7.37 -10.43 -20.50
N PRO A 91 7.29 -11.65 -19.92
CA PRO A 91 7.82 -12.86 -20.56
C PRO A 91 7.14 -13.23 -21.88
N THR A 92 5.88 -12.83 -22.07
CA THR A 92 5.07 -13.19 -23.25
C THR A 92 4.59 -12.01 -24.07
N ASP A 93 4.67 -10.77 -23.56
CA ASP A 93 4.18 -9.58 -24.28
C ASP A 93 5.22 -8.45 -24.23
N ARG A 94 5.91 -8.22 -25.34
CA ARG A 94 6.97 -7.20 -25.44
C ARG A 94 6.48 -5.76 -25.31
N ARG A 95 5.15 -5.53 -25.31
CA ARG A 95 4.55 -4.22 -25.08
C ARG A 95 4.35 -3.92 -23.60
N LEU A 96 4.48 -4.94 -22.74
CA LEU A 96 4.30 -4.84 -21.30
C LEU A 96 5.64 -4.97 -20.57
N ALA A 97 5.70 -4.34 -19.41
CA ALA A 97 6.79 -4.49 -18.47
C ALA A 97 6.23 -4.77 -17.08
N LEU A 98 6.93 -5.62 -16.35
CA LEU A 98 6.68 -5.95 -14.96
C LEU A 98 7.53 -5.02 -14.08
N LEU A 99 6.95 -4.60 -12.96
CA LEU A 99 7.58 -3.82 -11.92
C LEU A 99 7.72 -4.67 -10.67
N SER A 100 8.82 -4.45 -9.96
CA SER A 100 9.09 -5.02 -8.63
C SER A 100 9.82 -4.00 -7.78
N LEU A 101 9.75 -4.15 -6.45
CA LEU A 101 10.58 -3.34 -5.57
C LEU A 101 12.03 -3.81 -5.61
N GLY A 102 12.95 -2.86 -5.58
CA GLY A 102 14.33 -3.13 -5.23
C GLY A 102 14.42 -3.68 -3.81
N GLU A 103 15.35 -4.59 -3.56
CA GLU A 103 15.40 -5.35 -2.31
C GLU A 103 15.53 -4.45 -1.06
N GLY A 104 16.40 -3.43 -1.12
CA GLY A 104 16.54 -2.46 -0.04
C GLY A 104 15.27 -1.63 0.20
N THR A 105 14.51 -1.36 -0.86
CA THR A 105 13.23 -0.63 -0.78
C THR A 105 12.16 -1.50 -0.14
N ARG A 106 12.04 -2.77 -0.55
CA ARG A 106 11.14 -3.75 0.07
C ARG A 106 11.41 -3.88 1.56
N ALA A 107 12.67 -4.04 1.96
CA ALA A 107 13.07 -4.14 3.35
C ALA A 107 12.72 -2.87 4.15
N SER A 108 12.99 -1.70 3.58
CA SER A 108 12.69 -0.41 4.22
C SER A 108 11.18 -0.18 4.40
N VAL A 109 10.37 -0.48 3.38
CA VAL A 109 8.90 -0.39 3.47
C VAL A 109 8.37 -1.35 4.54
N ARG A 110 8.84 -2.60 4.54
CA ARG A 110 8.44 -3.57 5.58
C ARG A 110 8.79 -3.04 6.97
N GLN A 111 10.03 -2.61 7.18
CA GLN A 111 10.47 -2.09 8.48
C GLN A 111 9.64 -0.88 8.94
N TRP A 112 9.36 0.05 8.03
CA TRP A 112 8.53 1.21 8.32
C TRP A 112 7.11 0.81 8.74
N LEU A 113 6.46 -0.08 7.98
CA LEU A 113 5.11 -0.57 8.31
C LEU A 113 5.09 -1.35 9.64
N GLU A 114 6.12 -2.17 9.91
CA GLU A 114 6.29 -2.83 11.20
C GLU A 114 6.43 -1.84 12.36
N GLY A 115 7.09 -0.70 12.15
CA GLY A 115 7.19 0.37 13.14
C GLY A 115 5.84 1.02 13.49
N LEU A 116 4.87 0.97 12.59
CA LEU A 116 3.51 1.50 12.82
C LEU A 116 2.59 0.52 13.56
N ARG A 117 2.98 -0.74 13.65
CA ARG A 117 2.19 -1.80 14.26
C ARG A 117 1.67 -1.48 15.66
N PRO A 118 2.49 -0.99 16.62
CA PRO A 118 1.99 -0.69 17.97
C PRO A 118 0.88 0.38 17.95
N LEU A 119 0.94 1.31 16.99
CA LEU A 119 -0.10 2.35 16.83
C LEU A 119 -1.39 1.75 16.29
N VAL A 120 -1.30 0.89 15.27
CA VAL A 120 -2.46 0.22 14.66
C VAL A 120 -3.14 -0.72 15.67
N GLU A 121 -2.35 -1.54 16.37
CA GLU A 121 -2.85 -2.44 17.41
C GLU A 121 -3.54 -1.66 18.55
N ARG A 122 -3.01 -0.50 18.94
CA ARG A 122 -3.66 0.38 19.94
C ARG A 122 -5.01 0.92 19.50
N ILE A 123 -5.19 1.22 18.22
CA ILE A 123 -6.49 1.68 17.67
C ILE A 123 -7.47 0.51 17.61
N ALA A 124 -7.02 -0.65 17.13
CA ALA A 124 -7.84 -1.86 17.03
C ALA A 124 -8.29 -2.42 18.39
N MET A 125 -7.47 -2.25 19.44
CA MET A 125 -7.77 -2.69 20.81
C MET A 125 -8.58 -1.68 21.63
N ARG A 126 -8.96 -0.53 21.06
CA ARG A 126 -9.77 0.46 21.79
C ARG A 126 -11.19 -0.10 21.92
N PRO A 127 -11.71 -0.36 23.13
CA PRO A 127 -13.08 -0.84 23.27
C PRO A 127 -14.01 0.20 22.64
N ALA A 128 -14.97 -0.26 21.83
CA ALA A 128 -16.04 0.59 21.34
C ALA A 128 -16.61 1.34 22.54
N MET A 129 -16.43 2.65 22.60
CA MET A 129 -17.00 3.48 23.65
C MET A 129 -18.48 3.11 23.71
N ALA A 130 -18.92 2.58 24.86
CA ALA A 130 -20.31 2.28 25.10
C ALA A 130 -21.11 3.54 24.77
N THR A 131 -21.82 3.50 23.64
CA THR A 131 -22.84 4.50 23.33
C THR A 131 -23.90 4.33 24.39
N LYS A 132 -23.82 5.15 25.44
CA LYS A 132 -24.84 5.23 26.46
C LYS A 132 -26.18 5.43 25.73
N PRO A 133 -27.20 4.58 25.96
CA PRO A 133 -28.47 4.79 25.31
C PRO A 133 -28.97 6.18 25.69
N VAL A 134 -29.36 6.96 24.68
CA VAL A 134 -30.16 8.16 24.88
C VAL A 134 -31.43 7.67 25.56
N ALA A 135 -31.58 8.01 26.84
CA ALA A 135 -32.83 7.81 27.53
C ALA A 135 -33.80 8.85 26.97
N ASP A 136 -34.70 8.40 26.10
CA ASP A 136 -35.88 9.17 25.74
C ASP A 136 -36.73 9.32 27.02
N GLY A 137 -36.92 10.57 27.43
CA GLY A 137 -37.84 10.99 28.47
C GLY A 137 -39.12 11.58 27.89
#